data_AF-A0A7K4I9Q9-F1
#
_entry.id   AF-A0A7K4I9Q9-F1
#
_cell.length_a   1.000
_cell.length_b   1.000
_cell.length_c   1.000
_cell.angle_alpha   90.00
_cell.angle_beta   90.00
_cell.angle_gamma   90.00
#
_symmetry.space_group_name_H-M   'P 1'
#
loop_
_entity.id
_entity.type
_entity.pdbx_description
1 polymer ?
#
loop_
_entity_poly.entity_id
_entity_poly.type
_entity_poly.pdbx_seq_one_letter_code
_entity_poly.pdbx_strand_id
1 'polypeptide(L)'
;MARLMPISSTKTGDNRGVCIACGAMCCKLGGALAMEEEVEAIRAHGYPDYFEQVSEGAWMTRWGDDGVCPYLTDDGCAIYEVRPLRCRAFPVIQMSSGEVFLSQCPLAEQMSPDTMEESKNLLLQTPAAVLVDSARHLSRHAAILKMRISRYGLRPIR
;
A
#
# COMPACT_ATOMS: atom_id res chain seq x y z
N MET A 1 17.11 -19.28 -2.71
CA MET A 1 16.94 -17.88 -2.27
C MET A 1 16.51 -17.07 -3.48
N ALA A 2 15.21 -16.84 -3.64
CA ALA A 2 14.70 -16.06 -4.76
C ALA A 2 15.04 -14.59 -4.50
N ARG A 3 15.96 -14.05 -5.28
CA ARG A 3 16.35 -12.64 -5.25
C ARG A 3 15.16 -11.86 -5.80
N LEU A 4 14.37 -11.22 -4.94
CA LEU A 4 13.34 -10.28 -5.37
C LEU A 4 14.02 -9.22 -6.23
N MET A 5 13.50 -9.02 -7.44
CA MET A 5 14.08 -8.10 -8.42
C MET A 5 14.15 -6.68 -7.84
N PRO A 6 15.16 -5.87 -8.22
CA PRO A 6 15.23 -4.49 -7.81
C PRO A 6 13.93 -3.78 -8.16
N ILE A 7 13.50 -2.91 -7.24
CA ILE A 7 12.29 -2.11 -7.32
C ILE A 7 12.33 -1.30 -8.62
N SER A 8 11.76 -1.86 -9.70
CA SER A 8 11.69 -1.20 -10.99
C SER A 8 10.79 0.01 -10.84
N SER A 9 11.36 1.18 -11.08
CA SER A 9 10.70 2.49 -11.09
C SER A 9 9.77 2.60 -12.30
N THR A 10 8.75 1.74 -12.41
CA THR A 10 7.73 1.90 -13.44
C THR A 10 6.94 3.15 -13.08
N LYS A 11 7.17 4.20 -13.89
CA LYS A 11 6.58 5.53 -13.80
C LYS A 11 5.06 5.44 -13.72
N THR A 12 4.53 5.34 -12.51
CA THR A 12 3.24 5.95 -12.21
C THR A 12 3.53 7.45 -12.09
N GLY A 13 2.79 8.27 -12.83
CA GLY A 13 2.96 9.73 -12.76
C GLY A 13 2.85 10.25 -11.31
N ASP A 14 3.23 11.51 -11.11
CA ASP A 14 2.98 12.16 -9.83
C ASP A 14 1.46 12.30 -9.61
N ASN A 15 0.91 11.38 -8.83
CA ASN A 15 -0.51 11.26 -8.51
C ASN A 15 -0.87 11.99 -7.21
N ARG A 16 0.08 12.75 -6.61
CA ARG A 16 -0.15 13.48 -5.35
C ARG A 16 -1.36 14.40 -5.44
N GLY A 17 -1.56 15.07 -6.58
CA GLY A 17 -2.72 15.95 -6.78
C GLY A 17 -4.06 15.23 -6.58
N VAL A 18 -4.20 14.01 -7.12
CA VAL A 18 -5.42 13.20 -6.95
C VAL A 18 -5.59 12.75 -5.50
N CYS A 19 -4.49 12.34 -4.86
CA CYS A 19 -4.50 11.94 -3.46
C CYS A 19 -4.88 13.10 -2.54
N ILE A 20 -4.31 14.28 -2.73
CA ILE A 20 -4.62 15.48 -1.94
C ILE A 20 -6.08 15.88 -2.15
N ALA A 21 -6.55 15.93 -3.40
CA ALA A 21 -7.92 16.29 -3.74
C ALA A 21 -8.95 15.32 -3.12
N CYS A 22 -8.64 14.02 -3.05
CA CYS A 22 -9.52 13.05 -2.39
C CYS A 22 -9.35 13.03 -0.86
N GLY A 23 -8.41 13.79 -0.30
CA GLY A 23 -8.13 13.84 1.13
C GLY A 23 -7.31 12.66 1.67
N ALA A 24 -6.53 12.01 0.79
CA ALA A 24 -5.63 10.88 1.07
C ALA A 24 -6.29 9.77 1.88
N MET A 25 -7.53 9.46 1.51
CA MET A 25 -8.43 8.65 2.31
C MET A 25 -7.84 7.24 2.57
N CYS A 26 -7.23 6.60 1.57
CA CYS A 26 -6.55 5.30 1.78
C CYS A 26 -5.41 5.38 2.82
N CYS A 27 -4.65 6.48 2.88
CA CYS A 27 -3.60 6.69 3.89
C CYS A 27 -4.17 6.88 5.30
N LYS A 28 -5.45 7.24 5.46
CA LYS A 28 -6.13 7.37 6.76
C LYS A 28 -6.63 6.02 7.32
N LEU A 29 -6.44 4.93 6.58
CA LEU A 29 -6.70 3.56 7.09
C LEU A 29 -5.53 3.01 7.92
N GLY A 30 -4.32 3.54 7.72
CA GLY A 30 -3.10 3.05 8.36
C GLY A 30 -2.71 1.65 7.88
N GLY A 31 -1.73 1.04 8.57
CA GLY A 31 -1.33 -0.35 8.32
C GLY A 31 -0.79 -0.61 6.92
N ALA A 32 0.03 0.30 6.37
CA ALA A 32 0.69 0.07 5.10
C ALA A 32 1.69 -1.09 5.23
N LEU A 33 1.56 -2.09 4.35
CA LEU A 33 2.44 -3.25 4.28
C LEU A 33 3.64 -2.97 3.39
N ALA A 34 4.82 -3.36 3.87
CA ALA A 34 6.09 -3.32 3.18
C ALA A 34 6.84 -4.65 3.37
N MET A 35 7.70 -4.98 2.40
CA MET A 35 8.72 -6.01 2.56
C MET A 35 10.00 -5.40 3.16
N GLU A 36 10.89 -6.25 3.67
CA GLU A 36 12.11 -5.82 4.37
C GLU A 36 12.97 -4.88 3.53
N GLU A 37 13.19 -5.21 2.26
CA GLU A 37 14.01 -4.41 1.34
C GLU A 37 13.40 -3.02 1.08
N GLU A 38 12.08 -2.90 1.20
CA GLU A 38 11.38 -1.63 1.03
C GLU A 38 11.51 -0.76 2.28
N VAL A 39 11.48 -1.36 3.48
CA VAL A 39 11.77 -0.67 4.73
C VAL A 39 13.23 -0.20 4.76
N GLU A 40 14.17 -1.04 4.32
CA GLU A 40 15.57 -0.67 4.18
C GLU A 40 15.77 0.49 3.20
N ALA A 41 15.09 0.47 2.05
CA ALA A 41 15.13 1.56 1.09
C ALA A 41 14.63 2.88 1.71
N ILE A 42 13.54 2.85 2.48
CA ILE A 42 13.00 4.03 3.18
C ILE A 42 14.00 4.58 4.19
N ARG A 43 14.63 3.71 5.00
CA ARG A 43 15.69 4.08 5.96
C ARG A 43 16.91 4.68 5.26
N ALA A 44 17.35 4.08 4.16
CA ALA A 44 18.50 4.54 3.39
C ALA A 44 18.31 5.94 2.78
N HIS A 45 17.06 6.34 2.51
CA HIS A 45 16.72 7.69 2.07
C HIS A 45 16.60 8.71 3.22
N GLY A 46 16.85 8.30 4.46
CA GLY A 46 16.88 9.18 5.63
C GLY A 46 15.51 9.47 6.24
N TYR A 47 14.47 8.75 5.85
CA TYR A 47 13.14 8.91 6.45
C TYR A 47 13.06 8.21 7.82
N PRO A 48 12.26 8.74 8.77
CA PRO A 48 11.99 8.05 10.03
C PRO A 48 11.36 6.68 9.78
N ASP A 49 11.77 5.68 10.55
CA ASP A 49 11.19 4.35 10.44
C ASP A 49 9.97 4.20 11.35
N TYR A 50 8.81 4.04 10.71
CA TYR A 50 7.55 3.76 11.40
C TYR A 50 7.05 2.32 11.21
N PHE A 51 7.83 1.44 10.58
CA PHE A 51 7.46 0.06 10.35
C PHE A 51 7.82 -0.83 11.54
N GLU A 52 6.91 -1.74 11.86
CA GLU A 52 7.13 -2.82 12.81
C GLU A 52 7.05 -4.15 12.08
N GLN A 53 7.96 -5.07 12.42
CA GLN A 53 7.91 -6.41 11.88
C GLN A 53 6.73 -7.16 12.49
N VAL A 54 5.82 -7.63 11.65
CA VAL A 54 4.62 -8.38 12.08
C VAL A 54 4.76 -9.88 11.83
N SER A 55 5.60 -10.28 10.88
CA SER A 55 6.10 -11.64 10.67
C SER A 55 7.37 -11.61 9.81
N GLU A 56 7.94 -12.78 9.53
CA GLU A 56 9.09 -12.92 8.63
C GLU A 56 8.77 -12.32 7.24
N GLY A 57 9.55 -11.33 6.82
CA GLY A 57 9.36 -10.61 5.54
C GLY A 57 8.15 -9.66 5.48
N ALA A 58 7.34 -9.54 6.54
CA ALA A 58 6.17 -8.66 6.57
C ALA A 58 6.34 -7.55 7.61
N TRP A 59 6.33 -6.31 7.12
CA TRP A 59 6.46 -5.11 7.94
C TRP A 59 5.24 -4.23 7.75
N MET A 60 4.67 -3.70 8.84
CA MET A 60 3.52 -2.81 8.76
C MET A 60 3.78 -1.51 9.47
N THR A 61 3.35 -0.39 8.90
CA THR A 61 3.37 0.88 9.62
C THR A 61 2.51 0.76 10.86
N ARG A 62 2.97 1.31 11.98
CA ARG A 62 2.10 1.59 13.12
C ARG A 62 0.85 2.35 12.65
N TRP A 63 -0.29 2.03 13.24
CA TRP A 63 -1.42 2.96 13.24
C TRP A 63 -0.99 4.14 14.10
N GLY A 64 -0.86 5.35 13.51
CA GLY A 64 -0.64 6.57 14.30
C GLY A 64 -1.77 6.81 15.30
N ASP A 65 -1.76 7.95 16.00
CA ASP A 65 -2.70 8.22 17.09
C ASP A 65 -4.19 8.04 16.69
N ASP A 66 -4.52 8.34 15.43
CA ASP A 66 -5.86 8.14 14.85
C ASP A 66 -5.91 7.03 13.79
N GLY A 67 -4.96 6.10 13.79
CA GLY A 67 -4.80 5.07 12.77
C GLY A 67 -4.55 5.59 11.36
N VAL A 68 -4.01 6.80 11.27
CA VAL A 68 -3.53 7.40 10.02
C VAL A 68 -2.10 6.92 9.76
N CYS A 69 -1.73 6.80 8.48
CA CYS A 69 -0.36 6.51 8.08
C CYS A 69 0.58 7.60 8.62
N PRO A 70 1.65 7.24 9.33
CA PRO A 70 2.57 8.21 9.94
C PRO A 70 3.42 8.99 8.92
N TYR A 71 3.42 8.58 7.66
CA TYR A 71 4.06 9.32 6.57
C TYR A 71 3.10 10.29 5.86
N LEU A 72 1.84 10.40 6.28
CA LEU A 72 0.90 11.36 5.71
C LEU A 72 1.10 12.74 6.35
N THR A 73 1.33 13.76 5.53
CA THR A 73 1.41 15.18 5.89
C THR A 73 0.32 15.96 5.15
N ASP A 74 0.24 17.27 5.43
CA ASP A 74 -0.67 18.17 4.71
C ASP A 74 -0.36 18.26 3.21
N ASP A 75 0.91 18.07 2.82
CA ASP A 75 1.39 18.05 1.43
C ASP A 75 1.31 16.66 0.78
N GLY A 76 0.73 15.67 1.46
CA GLY A 76 0.59 14.30 0.99
C GLY A 76 1.59 13.33 1.61
N CYS A 77 2.09 12.35 0.85
CA CYS A 77 2.96 11.31 1.39
C CYS A 77 4.42 11.80 1.46
N ALA A 78 4.99 11.87 2.66
CA ALA A 78 6.38 12.28 2.88
C ALA A 78 7.40 11.38 2.16
N ILE A 79 7.07 10.10 1.97
CA ILE A 79 7.94 9.09 1.35
C ILE A 79 7.54 8.78 -0.10
N TYR A 80 6.87 9.69 -0.81
CA TYR A 80 6.19 9.43 -2.08
C TYR A 80 7.03 8.64 -3.11
N GLU A 81 8.30 9.01 -3.27
CA GLU A 81 9.23 8.41 -4.25
C GLU A 81 9.68 7.00 -3.88
N VAL A 82 9.67 6.67 -2.59
CA VAL A 82 10.16 5.37 -2.04
C VAL A 82 9.05 4.58 -1.37
N ARG A 83 7.79 4.94 -1.63
CA ARG A 83 6.60 4.25 -1.11
C ARG A 83 6.71 2.74 -1.34
N PRO A 84 6.27 1.88 -0.39
CA PRO A 84 6.21 0.44 -0.61
C PRO A 84 5.39 0.04 -1.84
N LEU A 85 5.61 -1.15 -2.37
CA LEU A 85 5.02 -1.68 -3.60
C LEU A 85 3.51 -1.53 -3.60
N ARG A 86 2.85 -1.91 -2.51
CA ARG A 86 1.37 -1.83 -2.39
C ARG A 86 0.86 -0.40 -2.40
N CYS A 87 1.65 0.55 -1.89
CA CYS A 87 1.31 1.97 -1.92
C CYS A 87 1.55 2.58 -3.32
N ARG A 88 2.55 2.09 -4.07
CA ARG A 88 2.80 2.50 -5.47
C ARG A 88 1.77 1.91 -6.43
N ALA A 89 1.39 0.65 -6.22
CA ALA A 89 0.41 -0.07 -7.05
C ALA A 89 -1.03 0.40 -6.81
N PHE A 90 -1.31 1.08 -5.70
CA PHE A 90 -2.64 1.63 -5.42
C PHE A 90 -3.07 2.55 -6.56
N PRO A 91 -4.29 2.40 -7.11
CA PRO A 91 -5.49 1.75 -6.58
C PRO A 91 -5.70 0.27 -6.90
N VAL A 92 -4.73 -0.40 -7.54
CA VAL A 92 -4.73 -1.86 -7.69
C VAL A 92 -4.36 -2.49 -6.34
N ILE A 93 -5.23 -3.36 -5.83
CA ILE A 93 -5.10 -3.96 -4.50
C ILE A 93 -5.07 -5.49 -4.63
N GLN A 94 -4.27 -6.15 -3.80
CA GLN A 94 -4.24 -7.61 -3.71
C GLN A 94 -4.66 -8.06 -2.31
N MET A 95 -5.65 -8.95 -2.25
CA MET A 95 -6.18 -9.53 -1.02
C MET A 95 -5.30 -10.68 -0.51
N SER A 96 -5.54 -11.12 0.71
CA SER A 96 -4.81 -12.25 1.31
C SER A 96 -5.07 -13.59 0.60
N SER A 97 -6.16 -13.70 -0.18
CA SER A 97 -6.41 -14.83 -1.08
C SER A 97 -5.49 -14.86 -2.30
N GLY A 98 -4.75 -13.77 -2.56
CA GLY A 98 -3.96 -13.56 -3.77
C GLY A 98 -4.74 -12.90 -4.91
N GLU A 99 -6.06 -12.78 -4.78
CA GLU A 99 -6.92 -12.09 -5.76
C GLU A 99 -6.61 -10.59 -5.84
N VAL A 100 -6.70 -10.03 -7.05
CA VAL A 100 -6.37 -8.63 -7.34
C VAL A 100 -7.62 -7.87 -7.80
N PHE A 101 -7.82 -6.65 -7.30
CA PHE A 101 -8.98 -5.79 -7.55
C PHE A 101 -8.59 -4.34 -7.80
N LEU A 102 -9.50 -3.53 -8.33
CA LEU A 102 -9.42 -2.06 -8.35
C LEU A 102 -10.23 -1.57 -7.17
N SER A 103 -9.65 -0.69 -6.38
CA SER A 103 -10.48 0.12 -5.49
C SER A 103 -11.29 1.15 -6.29
N GLN A 104 -12.39 1.67 -5.72
CA GLN A 104 -13.13 2.82 -6.27
C GLN A 104 -12.39 4.14 -6.00
N CYS A 105 -11.07 4.15 -6.16
CA CYS A 105 -10.27 5.36 -6.02
C CYS A 105 -10.43 6.25 -7.27
N PRO A 106 -10.54 7.58 -7.12
CA PRO A 106 -10.54 8.50 -8.28
C PRO A 106 -9.31 8.35 -9.19
N LEU A 107 -8.17 7.90 -8.65
CA LEU A 107 -6.96 7.64 -9.43
C LEU A 107 -7.15 6.51 -10.45
N ALA A 108 -8.07 5.58 -10.19
CA ALA A 108 -8.32 4.45 -11.08
C ALA A 108 -8.78 4.90 -12.48
N GLU A 109 -9.50 6.01 -12.57
CA GLU A 109 -9.98 6.57 -13.84
C GLU A 109 -8.87 7.19 -14.69
N GLN A 110 -7.71 7.47 -14.08
CA GLN A 110 -6.57 8.12 -14.74
C GLN A 110 -5.46 7.13 -15.12
N MET A 111 -5.59 5.86 -14.73
CA MET A 111 -4.61 4.84 -15.07
C MET A 111 -4.91 4.21 -16.43
N SER A 112 -3.87 3.98 -17.22
CA SER A 112 -4.01 3.17 -18.42
C SER A 112 -4.17 1.69 -18.06
N PRO A 113 -4.80 0.88 -18.93
CA PRO A 113 -4.86 -0.57 -18.75
C PRO A 113 -3.48 -1.21 -18.57
N ASP A 114 -2.46 -0.73 -19.30
CA ASP A 114 -1.09 -1.25 -19.21
C ASP A 114 -0.50 -1.01 -17.81
N THR A 115 -0.66 0.19 -17.25
CA THR A 115 -0.19 0.51 -15.88
C THR A 115 -0.92 -0.33 -14.82
N MET A 116 -2.21 -0.62 -15.02
CA MET A 116 -2.95 -1.50 -14.11
C MET A 116 -2.42 -2.93 -14.17
N GLU A 117 -2.17 -3.47 -15.37
CA GLU A 117 -1.65 -4.83 -15.54
C GLU A 117 -0.21 -4.96 -15.01
N GLU A 118 0.64 -3.96 -15.22
CA GLU A 118 1.97 -3.89 -14.60
C GLU A 118 1.88 -3.94 -13.07
N SER A 119 0.99 -3.14 -12.48
CA SER A 119 0.79 -3.10 -11.02
C SER A 119 0.32 -4.46 -10.48
N LYS A 120 -0.62 -5.11 -11.18
CA LYS A 120 -1.08 -6.46 -10.85
C LYS A 120 0.06 -7.48 -10.92
N ASN A 121 0.86 -7.47 -11.99
CA ASN A 121 1.97 -8.40 -12.16
C ASN A 121 3.05 -8.23 -11.09
N LEU A 122 3.29 -7.00 -10.63
CA LEU A 122 4.18 -6.75 -9.49
C LEU A 122 3.58 -7.27 -8.18
N LEU A 123 2.31 -7.01 -7.92
CA LEU A 123 1.63 -7.49 -6.70
C LEU A 123 1.65 -9.02 -6.59
N LEU A 124 1.45 -9.72 -7.71
CA LEU A 124 1.46 -11.19 -7.79
C LEU A 124 2.83 -11.81 -7.43
N GLN A 125 3.91 -11.03 -7.40
CA GLN A 125 5.23 -11.50 -6.94
C GLN A 125 5.37 -11.49 -5.40
N THR A 126 4.39 -10.93 -4.67
CA THR A 126 4.43 -10.92 -3.20
C THR A 126 4.30 -12.35 -2.67
N PRO A 127 5.19 -12.79 -1.76
CA PRO A 127 5.06 -14.11 -1.13
C PRO A 127 3.71 -14.28 -0.41
N ALA A 128 3.05 -15.42 -0.62
CA ALA A 128 1.75 -15.70 0.00
C ALA A 128 1.78 -15.66 1.54
N ALA A 129 2.90 -16.06 2.16
CA ALA A 129 3.08 -15.98 3.61
C ALA A 129 2.97 -14.54 4.12
N VAL A 130 3.62 -13.59 3.44
CA VAL A 130 3.56 -12.15 3.77
C VAL A 130 2.11 -11.63 3.70
N LEU A 131 1.35 -12.06 2.69
CA LEU A 131 -0.06 -11.72 2.53
C LEU A 131 -0.94 -12.27 3.66
N VAL A 132 -0.77 -13.54 3.99
CA VAL A 132 -1.59 -14.22 5.02
C VAL A 132 -1.28 -13.67 6.40
N ASP A 133 0.00 -13.48 6.72
CA ASP A 133 0.42 -13.01 8.04
C ASP A 133 0.06 -11.54 8.28
N SER A 134 0.23 -10.68 7.27
CA SER A 134 -0.22 -9.29 7.36
C SER A 134 -1.74 -9.19 7.53
N ALA A 135 -2.52 -10.02 6.83
CA ALA A 135 -3.97 -10.08 7.03
C ALA A 135 -4.35 -10.58 8.43
N ARG A 136 -3.62 -11.57 8.97
CA ARG A 136 -3.80 -12.02 10.36
C ARG A 136 -3.51 -10.89 11.34
N HIS A 137 -2.46 -10.10 11.11
CA HIS A 137 -2.15 -8.94 11.93
C HIS A 137 -3.27 -7.90 11.87
N LEU A 138 -3.71 -7.53 10.65
CA LEU A 138 -4.80 -6.58 10.40
C LEU A 138 -6.13 -7.01 11.03
N SER A 139 -6.40 -8.31 11.14
CA SER A 139 -7.64 -8.82 11.73
C SER A 139 -7.86 -8.35 13.17
N ARG A 140 -6.78 -8.05 13.91
CA ARG A 140 -6.82 -7.47 15.27
C ARG A 140 -7.43 -6.06 15.28
N HIS A 141 -7.38 -5.38 14.14
CA HIS A 141 -7.94 -4.04 13.92
C HIS A 141 -9.22 -4.07 13.06
N ALA A 142 -9.81 -5.25 12.83
CA ALA A 142 -10.94 -5.42 11.90
C ALA A 142 -12.15 -4.53 12.21
N ALA A 143 -12.44 -4.25 13.49
CA ALA A 143 -13.53 -3.34 13.87
C ALA A 143 -13.28 -1.90 13.40
N ILE A 144 -12.06 -1.40 13.58
CA ILE A 144 -11.62 -0.06 13.15
C ILE A 144 -11.60 0.01 11.62
N LEU A 145 -11.04 -1.01 10.97
CA LEU A 145 -10.97 -1.09 9.52
C LEU A 145 -12.36 -1.19 8.89
N LYS A 146 -13.27 -2.01 9.42
CA LYS A 146 -14.65 -2.13 8.92
C LYS A 146 -15.40 -0.80 9.00
N MET A 147 -15.29 -0.09 10.13
CA MET A 147 -15.88 1.24 10.28
C MET A 147 -15.35 2.21 9.22
N ARG A 148 -14.04 2.21 8.97
CA ARG A 148 -13.42 3.13 8.02
C ARG A 148 -13.70 2.74 6.57
N ILE A 149 -13.53 1.47 6.21
CA ILE A 149 -13.76 0.93 4.86
C ILE A 149 -15.23 1.05 4.45
N SER A 150 -16.19 1.06 5.38
CA SER A 150 -17.61 1.32 5.04
C SER A 150 -17.84 2.67 4.34
N ARG A 151 -16.87 3.58 4.42
CA ARG A 151 -16.86 4.87 3.71
C ARG A 151 -16.28 4.78 2.28
N TYR A 152 -15.78 3.61 1.86
CA TYR A 152 -15.07 3.36 0.61
C TYR A 152 -15.72 2.19 -0.13
N GLY A 153 -16.60 2.46 -1.10
CA GLY A 153 -17.12 1.39 -1.97
C GLY A 153 -15.99 0.60 -2.66
N LEU A 154 -16.21 -0.68 -2.97
CA LEU A 154 -15.32 -1.54 -3.78
C LEU A 154 -16.04 -2.03 -5.05
N ARG A 155 -15.36 -2.19 -6.19
CA ARG A 155 -15.88 -2.83 -7.42
C ARG A 155 -14.87 -3.87 -7.94
N PRO A 156 -15.29 -5.06 -8.41
CA PRO A 156 -14.37 -6.02 -8.99
C PRO A 156 -13.77 -5.54 -10.33
N ILE A 157 -12.49 -5.82 -10.59
CA ILE A 157 -11.95 -5.83 -11.97
C ILE A 157 -12.25 -7.19 -12.56
N ARG A 158 -12.76 -7.24 -13.78
CA ARG A 158 -12.84 -8.46 -14.58
C ARG A 158 -11.77 -8.42 -15.65
#